data_AF-A0A5B8NLS4-F1
#
_entry.id   AF-A0A5B8NLS4-F1
#
_cell.length_a   1.000
_cell.length_b   1.000
_cell.length_c   1.000
_cell.angle_alpha   90.00
_cell.angle_beta   90.00
_cell.angle_gamma   90.00
#
_symmetry.space_group_name_H-M   'P 1'
#
loop_
_entity.id
_entity.type
_entity.pdbx_description
1 polymer ?
#
loop_
_entity_poly.entity_id
_entity_poly.type
_entity_poly.pdbx_seq_one_letter_code
_entity_poly.pdbx_strand_id
1 'polypeptide(L)'
;MASNNFSFSIKDAQSFLQELRKCQENLRQEKSQLQNQWSNLKSSWEDKQRNDFEDIFEKILSTYNDAEQANEKHIKFVEEMIEKQEKISSQVGNLPSL
;
A
#
# COMPACT_ATOMS: atom_id res chain seq x y z
N MET A 1 3.50 -15.00 -31.47
CA MET A 1 3.59 -13.59 -31.04
C MET A 1 2.37 -13.30 -30.20
N ALA A 2 2.52 -13.28 -28.87
CA ALA A 2 1.40 -13.01 -27.97
C ALA A 2 1.33 -11.49 -27.74
N SER A 3 0.35 -10.85 -28.35
CA SER A 3 0.00 -9.46 -28.09
C SER A 3 -0.55 -9.41 -26.66
N ASN A 4 0.29 -9.07 -25.69
CA ASN A 4 -0.17 -8.79 -24.33
C ASN A 4 -0.98 -7.49 -24.36
N ASN A 5 -2.28 -7.62 -24.59
CA ASN A 5 -3.27 -6.56 -24.37
C ASN A 5 -3.33 -6.26 -22.87
N PHE A 6 -2.38 -5.47 -22.36
CA PHE A 6 -2.60 -4.72 -21.13
C PHE A 6 -3.48 -3.53 -21.51
N SER A 7 -4.81 -3.68 -21.36
CA SER A 7 -5.75 -2.55 -21.50
C SER A 7 -5.75 -1.64 -20.27
N PHE A 8 -4.74 -1.71 -19.42
CA PHE A 8 -4.66 -0.92 -18.20
C PHE A 8 -4.28 0.52 -18.59
N SER A 9 -5.28 1.38 -18.64
CA SER A 9 -5.12 2.77 -19.05
C SER A 9 -4.46 3.59 -17.94
N ILE A 10 -3.96 4.79 -18.28
CA ILE A 10 -3.49 5.76 -17.29
C ILE A 10 -4.58 6.03 -16.24
N LYS A 11 -5.85 6.08 -16.66
CA LYS A 11 -6.99 6.29 -15.76
C LYS A 11 -7.16 5.13 -14.78
N ASP A 12 -6.96 3.90 -15.23
CA ASP A 12 -7.03 2.72 -14.36
C ASP A 12 -5.86 2.72 -13.37
N ALA A 13 -4.66 3.11 -13.83
CA ALA A 13 -3.48 3.27 -12.98
C ALA A 13 -3.67 4.35 -11.91
N GLN A 14 -4.21 5.51 -12.29
CA GLN A 14 -4.53 6.58 -11.36
C GLN A 14 -5.58 6.15 -10.34
N SER A 15 -6.63 5.44 -10.78
CA SER A 15 -7.67 4.92 -9.88
C SER A 15 -7.10 3.91 -8.89
N PHE A 16 -6.27 2.98 -9.37
CA PHE A 16 -5.61 2.00 -8.51
C PHE A 16 -4.64 2.66 -7.53
N LEU A 17 -3.88 3.67 -7.95
CA LEU A 17 -3.00 4.45 -7.07
C LEU A 17 -3.78 5.10 -5.92
N GLN A 18 -4.98 5.61 -6.18
CA GLN A 18 -5.84 6.15 -5.11
C GLN A 18 -6.24 5.07 -4.10
N GLU A 19 -6.60 3.88 -4.58
CA GLU A 19 -6.94 2.75 -3.69
C GLU A 19 -5.72 2.27 -2.89
N LEU A 20 -4.53 2.21 -3.48
CA LEU A 20 -3.30 1.88 -2.75
C LEU A 20 -2.99 2.92 -1.65
N ARG A 21 -3.18 4.21 -1.93
CA ARG A 21 -2.99 5.28 -0.94
C ARG A 21 -4.00 5.20 0.21
N LYS A 22 -5.27 4.92 -0.10
CA LYS A 22 -6.30 4.65 0.94
C LYS A 22 -5.94 3.43 1.78
N CYS A 23 -5.51 2.35 1.12
CA CYS A 23 -5.06 1.13 1.80
C CYS A 23 -3.89 1.43 2.75
N GLN A 24 -2.90 2.22 2.31
CA GLN A 24 -1.77 2.63 3.15
C GLN A 24 -2.22 3.33 4.44
N GLU A 25 -3.17 4.25 4.31
CA GLU A 25 -3.68 5.02 5.43
C GLU A 25 -4.47 4.12 6.38
N ASN A 26 -5.34 3.25 5.85
CA ASN A 26 -6.10 2.29 6.65
C ASN A 26 -5.17 1.36 7.45
N LEU A 27 -4.13 0.81 6.80
CA LEU A 27 -3.14 -0.04 7.47
C LEU A 27 -2.48 0.68 8.66
N ARG A 28 -2.08 1.94 8.47
CA ARG A 28 -1.46 2.75 9.54
C ARG A 28 -2.41 3.06 10.68
N GLN A 29 -3.65 3.44 10.35
CA GLN A 29 -4.67 3.80 11.33
C GLN A 29 -5.07 2.59 12.17
N GLU A 30 -5.41 1.48 11.54
CA GLU A 30 -5.82 0.25 12.24
C GLU A 30 -4.70 -0.30 13.12
N LYS A 31 -3.47 -0.37 12.59
CA LYS A 31 -2.31 -0.78 13.37
C LYS A 31 -2.10 0.11 14.60
N SER A 32 -2.14 1.44 14.41
CA SER A 32 -1.99 2.40 15.52
C SER A 32 -3.09 2.20 16.58
N GLN A 33 -4.34 2.03 16.16
CA GLN A 33 -5.45 1.74 17.05
C GLN A 33 -5.24 0.43 17.83
N LEU A 34 -4.87 -0.65 17.14
CA LEU A 34 -4.59 -1.94 17.77
C LEU A 34 -3.45 -1.84 18.79
N GLN A 35 -2.36 -1.15 18.45
CA GLN A 35 -1.23 -0.94 19.36
C GLN A 35 -1.66 -0.18 20.63
N ASN A 36 -2.46 0.87 20.46
CA ASN A 36 -2.97 1.64 21.60
C ASN A 36 -3.89 0.81 22.48
N GLN A 37 -4.84 0.07 21.90
CA GLN A 37 -5.76 -0.78 22.66
C GLN A 37 -5.01 -1.91 23.38
N TRP A 38 -4.03 -2.53 22.72
CA TRP A 38 -3.20 -3.55 23.35
C TRP A 38 -2.39 -2.99 24.50
N SER A 39 -1.74 -1.83 24.32
CA SER A 39 -0.96 -1.18 25.38
C SER A 39 -1.83 -0.85 26.60
N ASN A 40 -3.05 -0.36 26.39
CA ASN A 40 -4.00 -0.07 27.46
C ASN A 40 -4.37 -1.34 28.22
N LEU A 41 -4.74 -2.40 27.51
CA LEU A 41 -5.11 -3.68 28.13
C LEU A 41 -3.94 -4.34 28.86
N LYS A 42 -2.74 -4.32 28.28
CA LYS A 42 -1.52 -4.93 28.84
C LYS A 42 -1.14 -4.40 30.23
N SER A 43 -1.55 -3.17 30.55
CA SER A 43 -1.34 -2.56 31.87
C SER A 43 -2.27 -3.07 32.98
N SER A 44 -3.37 -3.75 32.62
CA SER A 44 -4.39 -4.23 33.56
C SER A 44 -4.68 -5.73 33.47
N TRP A 45 -4.17 -6.40 32.43
CA TRP A 45 -4.26 -7.84 32.26
C TRP A 45 -2.95 -8.49 32.72
N GLU A 46 -2.99 -9.35 33.75
CA GLU A 46 -1.79 -9.98 34.33
C GLU A 46 -1.96 -11.50 34.53
N ASP A 47 -2.26 -12.23 33.46
CA ASP A 47 -2.31 -13.69 33.50
C ASP A 47 -1.45 -14.34 32.40
N LYS A 48 -1.48 -15.68 32.37
CA LYS A 48 -0.77 -16.46 31.36
C LYS A 48 -1.32 -16.22 29.94
N GLN A 49 -2.63 -16.01 29.78
CA GLN A 49 -3.25 -15.79 28.48
C GLN A 49 -2.77 -14.49 27.84
N ARG A 50 -2.49 -13.46 28.64
CA ARG A 50 -1.85 -12.24 28.17
C ARG A 50 -0.50 -12.52 27.50
N ASN A 51 0.34 -13.35 28.14
CA ASN A 51 1.65 -13.71 27.58
C ASN A 51 1.49 -14.54 26.30
N ASP A 52 0.56 -15.49 26.29
CA ASP A 52 0.29 -16.31 25.11
C ASP A 52 -0.23 -15.46 23.93
N PHE A 53 -1.00 -14.40 24.21
CA PHE A 53 -1.51 -13.49 23.19
C PHE A 53 -0.46 -12.47 22.72
N GLU A 54 0.49 -12.06 23.56
CA GLU A 54 1.55 -11.10 23.18
C GLU A 54 2.31 -11.58 21.93
N ASP A 55 2.74 -12.83 21.90
CA ASP A 55 3.45 -13.42 20.76
C ASP A 55 2.61 -13.41 19.46
N ILE A 56 1.30 -13.54 19.59
CA ILE A 56 0.36 -13.46 18.46
C ILE A 56 0.23 -12.01 18.01
N PHE A 57 0.12 -11.09 18.96
CA PHE A 57 -0.01 -9.67 18.68
C PHE A 57 1.23 -9.10 17.98
N GLU A 58 2.44 -9.51 18.39
CA GLU A 58 3.69 -9.14 17.71
C GLU A 58 3.71 -9.61 16.25
N LYS A 59 3.22 -10.83 15.95
CA LYS A 59 3.10 -11.33 14.58
C LYS A 59 2.11 -10.53 13.74
N ILE A 60 0.99 -10.12 14.33
CA ILE A 60 0.01 -9.24 13.68
C ILE A 60 0.70 -7.92 13.32
N LEU A 61 1.40 -7.29 14.26
CA LEU A 61 2.12 -6.03 14.00
C LEU A 61 3.19 -6.17 12.92
N SER A 62 3.95 -7.27 12.93
CA SER A 62 4.93 -7.56 11.86
C SER A 62 4.25 -7.66 10.50
N THR A 63 3.10 -8.32 10.43
CA THR A 63 2.34 -8.47 9.18
C THR A 63 1.85 -7.12 8.65
N TYR A 64 1.35 -6.23 9.54
CA TYR A 64 1.00 -4.86 9.16
C TYR A 64 2.22 -4.08 8.65
N ASN A 65 3.39 -4.20 9.31
CA ASN A 65 4.63 -3.55 8.84
C ASN A 65 5.03 -4.01 7.43
N ASP A 66 5.00 -5.32 7.20
CA ASP A 66 5.35 -5.90 5.90
C ASP A 66 4.37 -5.46 4.81
N ALA A 67 3.08 -5.41 5.13
CA ALA A 67 2.03 -4.92 4.25
C ALA A 67 2.21 -3.42 3.93
N GLU A 68 2.48 -2.58 4.93
CA GLU A 68 2.77 -1.15 4.73
C GLU A 68 3.96 -0.94 3.80
N GLN A 69 5.07 -1.67 4.02
CA GLN A 69 6.27 -1.55 3.19
C GLN A 69 6.04 -2.04 1.77
N ALA A 70 5.31 -3.17 1.61
CA ALA A 70 4.97 -3.69 0.31
C ALA A 70 4.08 -2.71 -0.45
N ASN A 71 3.06 -2.17 0.20
CA ASN A 71 2.12 -1.23 -0.40
C ASN A 71 2.82 0.09 -0.80
N GLU A 72 3.73 0.63 0.03
CA GLU A 72 4.54 1.80 -0.32
C GLU A 72 5.40 1.58 -1.57
N LYS A 73 6.01 0.40 -1.71
CA LYS A 73 6.77 0.06 -2.93
C LYS A 73 5.88 0.04 -4.18
N HIS A 74 4.67 -0.48 -4.06
CA HIS A 74 3.73 -0.54 -5.19
C HIS A 74 3.16 0.84 -5.54
N ILE A 75 2.91 1.70 -4.55
CA ILE A 75 2.56 3.12 -4.78
C ILE A 75 3.63 3.79 -5.65
N LYS A 76 4.90 3.70 -5.25
CA LYS A 76 6.03 4.30 -6.01
C LYS A 76 6.12 3.74 -7.41
N PHE A 77 5.97 2.42 -7.56
CA PHE A 77 5.99 1.79 -8.88
C PHE A 77 4.87 2.30 -9.80
N VAL A 78 3.64 2.42 -9.29
CA VAL A 78 2.50 2.92 -10.09
C VAL A 78 2.67 4.40 -10.42
N GLU A 79 3.19 5.22 -9.50
CA GLU A 79 3.53 6.63 -9.76
C GLU A 79 4.55 6.75 -10.90
N GLU A 80 5.64 6.00 -10.85
CA GLU A 80 6.66 6.00 -11.91
C GLU A 80 6.10 5.53 -13.26
N MET A 81 5.20 4.55 -13.28
CA MET A 81 4.55 4.10 -14.51
C MET A 81 3.70 5.20 -15.13
N ILE A 82 2.89 5.91 -14.32
CA ILE A 82 2.06 7.02 -14.77
C ILE A 82 2.94 8.12 -15.35
N GLU A 83 4.00 8.53 -14.63
CA GLU A 83 4.92 9.57 -15.09
C GLU A 83 5.61 9.23 -16.42
N LYS A 84 6.06 7.97 -16.58
CA LYS A 84 6.69 7.51 -17.83
C LYS A 84 5.70 7.59 -18.99
N GLN A 85 4.46 7.18 -18.78
CA GLN A 85 3.44 7.20 -19.82
C GLN A 85 3.03 8.63 -20.21
N GLU A 86 2.91 9.55 -19.24
CA GLU A 86 2.62 10.96 -19.49
C GLU A 86 3.76 11.68 -20.21
N LYS A 87 5.02 11.33 -19.93
CA LYS A 87 6.18 11.85 -20.67
C LYS A 87 6.19 11.38 -22.13
N ILE A 88 5.82 10.13 -22.39
CA ILE A 88 5.72 9.61 -23.77
C ILE A 88 4.62 10.34 -24.54
N SER A 89 3.43 10.53 -23.96
CA SER A 89 2.32 11.20 -24.64
C SER A 89 2.64 12.67 -24.98
N SER A 90 3.34 13.37 -24.09
CA SER A 90 3.77 14.76 -24.30
C SER A 90 4.89 14.92 -25.33
N GLN A 91 5.78 13.92 -25.49
CA GLN A 91 6.79 13.91 -26.56
C GLN A 91 6.20 13.59 -27.94
N VAL A 92 5.22 12.68 -28.02
CA VAL A 92 4.56 12.31 -29.29
C VAL A 92 3.65 13.44 -29.81
N GLY A 93 3.01 14.19 -28.91
CA GLY A 93 2.20 15.37 -29.28
C GLY A 93 3.00 16.56 -29.84
N ASN A 94 4.34 16.53 -29.75
CA ASN A 94 5.25 17.59 -30.20
C ASN A 94 5.93 17.29 -31.55
N LEU A 95 5.56 16.21 -32.24
CA LEU A 95 6.06 15.96 -33.60
C LEU A 95 5.35 16.92 -34.58
N PRO A 96 6.08 17.78 -35.32
CA PRO A 96 5.49 18.56 -36.39
C PRO A 96 4.94 17.58 -37.44
N SER A 97 3.69 17.76 -37.84
CA SER A 97 3.12 17.08 -39.00
C SER A 97 4.01 17.37 -40.22
N LEU A 98 4.66 16.32 -40.74
CA LEU A 98 5.33 16.32 -42.04
C LEU A 98 4.30 16.31 -43.17
#